data_AF-A0A5K1A4P5-F1
#
_entry.id   AF-A0A5K1A4P5-F1
#
_cell.length_a   1.000
_cell.length_b   1.000
_cell.length_c   1.000
_cell.angle_alpha   90.00
_cell.angle_beta   90.00
_cell.angle_gamma   90.00
#
_symmetry.space_group_name_H-M   'P 1'
#
loop_
_entity.id
_entity.type
_entity.pdbx_description
1 polymer ?
#
loop_
_entity_poly.entity_id
_entity_poly.type
_entity_poly.pdbx_seq_one_letter_code
_entity_poly.pdbx_strand_id
1 'polypeptide(L)' 'TGRNKPDYLATVDVDPKSPTYSKVIHRLPVPYMGDELHHSGWNACSSCYGDPGAERRYLVLPSL' A
#
# COMPACT_ATOMS: atom_id res chain seq x y z
N THR A 1 5.14 -15.42 -15.07
CA THR A 1 4.19 -15.72 -13.99
C THR A 1 4.57 -15.13 -12.63
N GLY A 2 5.52 -14.20 -12.51
CA GLY A 2 5.77 -13.45 -11.26
C GLY A 2 6.41 -14.21 -10.09
N ARG A 3 6.18 -15.53 -9.98
CA ARG A 3 6.55 -16.40 -8.83
C ARG A 3 8.00 -16.34 -8.31
N ASN A 4 8.95 -15.86 -9.10
CA ASN A 4 10.37 -15.74 -8.70
C ASN A 4 10.79 -14.30 -8.38
N LYS A 5 9.82 -13.39 -8.14
CA LYS A 5 10.07 -12.04 -7.62
C LYS A 5 9.20 -11.80 -6.39
N PRO A 6 9.64 -10.98 -5.43
CA PRO A 6 8.80 -10.60 -4.30
C PRO A 6 7.58 -9.82 -4.79
N ASP A 7 6.49 -9.96 -4.06
CA ASP A 7 5.35 -9.04 -4.17
C ASP A 7 5.79 -7.61 -3.83
N TYR A 8 4.97 -6.62 -4.18
CA TYR A 8 5.30 -5.22 -3.91
C TYR A 8 4.05 -4.35 -3.79
N LEU A 9 4.19 -3.24 -3.05
CA LEU A 9 3.25 -2.14 -3.07
C LEU A 9 3.60 -1.20 -4.23
N ALA A 10 2.67 -1.00 -5.17
CA ALA A 10 2.80 0.02 -6.21
C ALA A 10 2.08 1.31 -5.82
N THR A 11 2.77 2.44 -5.98
CA THR A 11 2.16 3.77 -5.93
C THR A 11 1.83 4.21 -7.35
N VAL A 12 0.55 4.45 -7.61
CA VAL A 12 0.04 4.93 -8.91
C VAL A 12 -0.31 6.40 -8.76
N ASP A 13 0.15 7.22 -9.69
CA ASP A 13 -0.26 8.61 -9.78
C ASP A 13 -1.65 8.72 -10.41
N VAL A 14 -2.57 9.33 -9.67
CA VAL A 14 -3.99 9.44 -10.03
C VAL A 14 -4.43 10.88 -10.28
N ASP A 15 -3.52 11.86 -10.26
CA ASP A 15 -3.86 13.25 -10.60
C ASP A 15 -3.90 13.45 -12.13
N PRO A 16 -5.06 13.77 -12.74
CA PRO A 16 -5.19 13.96 -14.18
C PRO A 16 -4.33 15.09 -14.76
N LYS A 17 -3.87 16.03 -13.93
CA LYS A 17 -3.00 17.14 -14.35
C LYS A 17 -1.52 16.80 -14.27
N SER A 18 -1.17 15.68 -13.64
CA SER A 18 0.21 15.26 -13.47
C SER A 18 0.81 14.74 -14.80
N PRO A 19 2.09 15.06 -15.12
CA PRO A 19 2.78 14.46 -16.27
C PRO A 19 2.99 12.95 -16.13
N THR A 20 2.80 12.41 -14.92
CA THR A 20 2.87 10.97 -14.62
C THR A 20 1.51 10.32 -14.39
N TYR A 21 0.41 11.01 -14.70
CA TYR A 21 -0.94 10.45 -14.58
C TYR A 21 -1.04 9.03 -15.15
N SER A 22 -1.66 8.13 -14.40
CA SER A 22 -1.88 6.71 -14.75
C SER A 22 -0.58 5.89 -14.90
N LYS A 23 0.51 6.32 -14.25
CA LYS A 23 1.78 5.56 -14.20
C LYS A 23 2.06 5.08 -12.77
N VAL A 24 2.78 3.96 -12.67
CA VAL A 24 3.40 3.53 -11.41
C VAL A 24 4.63 4.41 -11.18
N ILE A 25 4.58 5.24 -10.15
CA ILE A 25 5.65 6.19 -9.79
C ILE A 25 6.60 5.61 -8.73
N HIS A 26 6.19 4.57 -8.02
CA HIS A 26 7.04 3.87 -7.06
C HIS A 26 6.65 2.39 -6.91
N ARG A 27 7.63 1.54 -6.61
CA ARG A 27 7.44 0.13 -6.25
C ARG A 27 8.25 -0.17 -4.99
N LEU A 28 7.57 -0.66 -3.95
CA LEU A 28 8.19 -1.10 -2.71
C LEU A 28 8.09 -2.63 -2.61
N PRO A 29 9.15 -3.39 -2.92
CA PRO A 29 9.17 -4.84 -2.77
C PRO A 29 9.04 -5.25 -1.30
N VAL A 30 8.29 -6.32 -1.04
CA VAL A 30 8.31 -7.00 0.27
C VAL A 30 9.64 -7.76 0.43
N PRO A 31 10.12 -7.96 1.66
CA PRO A 31 11.45 -8.52 1.89
C PRO A 31 11.59 -9.98 1.49
N TYR A 32 10.50 -10.77 1.47
CA TYR A 32 10.60 -12.21 1.29
C TYR A 32 9.95 -12.70 -0.01
N MET A 33 10.56 -13.74 -0.58
CA MET A 33 10.02 -14.48 -1.71
C MET A 33 8.90 -15.40 -1.21
N GLY A 34 7.76 -15.39 -1.90
CA GLY A 34 6.62 -16.24 -1.56
C GLY A 34 5.59 -15.59 -0.64
N ASP A 35 5.89 -14.42 -0.06
CA ASP A 35 4.89 -13.53 0.56
C ASP A 35 3.75 -13.31 -0.45
N GLU A 36 2.51 -13.49 -0.01
CA GLU A 36 1.31 -13.27 -0.82
C GLU A 36 0.54 -12.04 -0.30
N LEU A 37 0.78 -10.88 -0.93
CA LEU A 37 0.02 -9.68 -0.60
C LEU A 37 -1.39 -9.76 -1.20
N HIS A 38 -2.41 -9.68 -0.36
CA HIS A 38 -3.80 -9.75 -0.81
C HIS A 38 -4.70 -8.68 -0.17
N HIS A 39 -4.63 -8.52 1.14
CA HIS A 39 -5.40 -7.52 1.88
C HIS A 39 -4.49 -6.38 2.36
N SER A 40 -5.07 -5.20 2.52
CA SER A 40 -4.39 -4.05 3.12
C SER A 40 -5.39 -3.14 3.81
N GLY A 41 -4.89 -2.32 4.74
CA GLY A 41 -5.73 -1.38 5.47
C GLY A 41 -4.92 -0.34 6.23
N TRP A 42 -5.56 0.80 6.50
CA TRP A 42 -4.98 1.81 7.38
C TRP A 42 -5.12 1.40 8.85
N ASN A 43 -4.12 1.70 9.67
CA ASN A 43 -4.16 1.43 11.11
C ASN A 43 -5.28 2.18 11.86
N ALA A 44 -5.76 3.30 11.29
CA ALA A 44 -6.90 4.06 11.79
C ALA A 44 -7.75 4.58 10.64
N CYS A 45 -9.05 4.73 10.88
CA CYS A 45 -10.00 5.25 9.91
C CYS A 45 -11.10 6.08 10.59
N SER A 46 -12.12 6.46 9.82
CA SER A 46 -13.22 7.29 10.30
C SER A 46 -14.02 6.67 11.45
N SER A 47 -13.94 5.35 11.67
CA SER A 47 -14.57 4.70 12.81
C SER A 47 -13.96 5.11 14.15
N CYS A 48 -12.74 5.66 14.17
CA CYS A 48 -12.07 6.20 15.36
C CYS A 48 -12.48 7.65 15.67
N TYR A 49 -13.65 8.10 15.19
CA TYR A 49 -14.10 9.47 15.38
C TYR A 49 -14.17 9.85 16.87
N GLY A 50 -13.57 11.00 17.22
CA GLY A 50 -13.55 11.52 18.58
C GLY A 50 -12.44 10.96 19.48
N ASP A 51 -11.63 10.01 18.99
CA ASP A 51 -10.43 9.53 19.69
C ASP A 51 -9.20 10.35 19.26
N PRO A 52 -8.66 11.25 20.12
CA PRO A 52 -7.50 12.07 19.79
C PRO A 52 -6.19 11.25 19.70
N GLY A 53 -6.17 10.01 20.21
CA GLY A 53 -5.03 9.10 20.11
C GLY A 53 -4.98 8.34 18.79
N ALA A 54 -6.09 8.30 18.04
CA ALA A 54 -6.17 7.57 16.78
C ALA A 54 -5.65 8.43 15.62
N GLU A 55 -4.57 7.99 14.99
CA GLU A 55 -3.99 8.66 13.83
C GLU A 55 -3.76 7.68 12.67
N ARG A 56 -4.19 8.05 11.47
CA ARG A 56 -3.96 7.29 10.22
C ARG A 56 -2.50 7.52 9.77
N ARG A 57 -1.57 6.79 10.37
CA ARG A 57 -0.11 6.90 10.14
C ARG A 57 0.49 5.75 9.36
N TYR A 58 -0.09 4.56 9.47
CA TYR A 58 0.50 3.34 8.94
C TYR A 58 -0.47 2.67 7.98
N LEU A 59 0.03 2.37 6.78
CA LEU A 59 -0.59 1.39 5.90
C LEU A 59 -0.09 0.02 6.30
N VAL A 60 -1.00 -0.87 6.67
CA VAL A 60 -0.71 -2.23 7.11
C VAL A 60 -0.96 -3.17 5.94
N LEU A 61 0.06 -3.97 5.60
CA LEU A 61 0.04 -4.98 4.56
C LEU A 61 0.42 -6.33 5.18
N PRO A 62 -0.56 -7.14 5.63
CA PRO A 62 -0.29 -8.50 6.09
C PRO A 62 0.24 -9.37 4.94
N SER A 63 1.27 -10.17 5.20
CA SER A 63 1.80 -11.19 4.30
C SER A 63 1.87 -12.56 5.02
N LEU A 64 2.12 -13.63 4.25
CA LEU A 64 2.05 -15.03 4.66
C LEU A 64 3.34 -15.78 4.34
#